data_AF-A0A7J3RE78-F1
#
_entry.id   AF-A0A7J3RE78-F1
#
_cell.length_a   1.000
_cell.length_b   1.000
_cell.length_c   1.000
_cell.angle_alpha   90.00
_cell.angle_beta   90.00
_cell.angle_gamma   90.00
#
_symmetry.space_group_name_H-M   'P 1'
#
loop_
_entity.id
_entity.type
_entity.pdbx_description
1 polymer ?
#
loop_
_entity_poly.entity_id
_entity_poly.type
_entity_poly.pdbx_seq_one_letter_code
_entity_poly.pdbx_strand_id
1 'polypeptide(L)'
;MAGHKSTKIHKAKPRKNVNYLPVLILALIAILLFLDLSFGKNFSGQVSASLERTSSTHPSQLLVSQQPQTQEFQIQQGVCYCDSCESCTAALNNESCTEVYLTTDIINYGGTCINNPENFTNKVFDCQGHEINGNGVQDVWPDSGIYLSGKTGNTIRNCIISAFDYGIYLHSSSNNDLVNDSANSNRLSGVFLEASSNYNNIINDSAESNSFYGFYLYSSSNNSLENNIAENNYQGFIIFSNSNNNDLIHNTANNNGYGGIYLYASLANNLIENNASYNSGYYDASGIYLLFSNGNNLLGNNASNNGWYGVWLASSSGNNLSTNFANNNGWHGFYTPQSSSNNNLTNNTANNNGWYGFYATSDSTNNVLYSNRFCSNSGGDIYDDDSNTGDNNTCNTTYNYNDTGTTGCTYSCGGAPSLCECDSCESCTAALNDSSCSVVYL
;
A
#
# COMPACT_ATOMS: atom_id res chain seq x y z
N MET A 1 -66.64 4.05 13.90
CA MET A 1 -65.77 5.16 14.32
C MET A 1 -64.42 4.58 14.68
N ALA A 2 -63.41 4.92 13.89
CA ALA A 2 -62.08 4.33 13.89
C ALA A 2 -61.22 4.87 15.04
N GLY A 3 -60.45 3.98 15.68
CA GLY A 3 -59.37 4.34 16.60
C GLY A 3 -58.03 4.34 15.84
N HIS A 4 -57.47 5.53 15.62
CA HIS A 4 -56.13 5.68 15.05
C HIS A 4 -55.06 5.48 16.13
N LYS A 5 -54.24 4.43 15.99
CA LYS A 5 -52.91 4.35 16.61
C LYS A 5 -51.94 5.19 15.77
N SER A 6 -51.37 6.22 16.38
CA SER A 6 -50.29 7.04 15.81
C SER A 6 -48.94 6.33 16.00
N THR A 7 -48.32 5.92 14.90
CA THR A 7 -46.93 5.46 14.84
C THR A 7 -45.99 6.66 14.85
N LYS A 8 -45.09 6.72 15.85
CA LYS A 8 -44.00 7.70 15.91
C LYS A 8 -43.02 7.43 14.76
N ILE A 9 -42.99 8.34 13.79
CA ILE A 9 -41.92 8.45 12.79
C ILE A 9 -40.72 9.10 13.50
N HIS A 10 -39.61 8.38 13.64
CA HIS A 10 -38.33 8.99 13.95
C HIS A 10 -37.88 9.83 12.76
N LYS A 11 -38.12 11.15 12.83
CA LYS A 11 -37.49 12.12 11.93
C LYS A 11 -35.97 12.06 12.15
N ALA A 12 -35.24 11.65 11.12
CA ALA A 12 -33.81 11.82 11.05
C ALA A 12 -33.47 13.32 11.26
N LYS A 13 -32.53 13.59 12.17
CA LYS A 13 -31.93 14.93 12.30
C LYS A 13 -31.15 15.24 11.02
N PRO A 14 -31.20 16.46 10.48
CA PRO A 14 -30.37 16.84 9.36
C PRO A 14 -28.88 16.76 9.77
N ARG A 15 -28.07 16.05 9.00
CA ARG A 15 -26.61 15.99 9.20
C ARG A 15 -26.06 17.41 9.02
N LYS A 16 -25.32 17.88 10.02
CA LYS A 16 -24.47 19.08 9.89
C LYS A 16 -23.44 18.78 8.80
N ASN A 17 -23.30 19.69 7.83
CA ASN A 17 -22.15 19.72 6.94
C ASN A 17 -20.89 19.76 7.81
N VAL A 18 -20.18 18.63 7.88
CA VAL A 18 -18.85 18.59 8.45
C VAL A 18 -17.95 19.28 7.44
N ASN A 19 -17.42 20.43 7.83
CA ASN A 19 -16.55 21.24 7.01
C ASN A 19 -15.19 20.51 6.93
N TYR A 20 -14.88 19.87 5.81
CA TYR A 20 -13.64 19.10 5.60
C TYR A 20 -12.36 19.97 5.48
N LEU A 21 -12.52 21.29 5.52
CA LEU A 21 -11.45 22.26 5.35
C LEU A 21 -10.29 22.13 6.38
N PRO A 22 -10.50 21.81 7.68
CA PRO A 22 -9.39 21.74 8.63
C PRO A 22 -8.50 20.50 8.47
N VAL A 23 -9.06 19.37 8.02
CA VAL A 23 -8.32 18.10 7.86
C VAL A 23 -7.49 18.11 6.57
N LEU A 24 -8.04 18.70 5.50
CA LEU A 24 -7.27 18.96 4.28
C LEU A 24 -6.13 19.96 4.54
N ILE A 25 -6.33 20.96 5.41
CA ILE A 25 -5.30 21.95 5.76
C ILE A 25 -4.17 21.32 6.59
N LEU A 26 -4.45 20.39 7.51
CA LEU A 26 -3.39 19.68 8.25
C LEU A 26 -2.59 18.72 7.35
N ALA A 27 -3.25 18.03 6.42
CA ALA A 27 -2.59 17.19 5.42
C ALA A 27 -1.80 18.04 4.39
N LEU A 28 -2.33 19.19 3.95
CA LEU A 28 -1.61 20.12 3.07
C LEU A 28 -0.45 20.83 3.79
N ILE A 29 -0.56 21.16 5.08
CA ILE A 29 0.55 21.75 5.84
C ILE A 29 1.67 20.73 6.04
N ALA A 30 1.34 19.45 6.26
CA ALA A 30 2.34 18.39 6.23
C ALA A 30 2.97 18.26 4.83
N ILE A 31 2.20 18.30 3.74
CA ILE A 31 2.74 18.20 2.37
C ILE A 31 3.56 19.46 1.95
N LEU A 32 3.16 20.66 2.38
CA LEU A 32 3.85 21.92 2.08
C LEU A 32 5.15 22.10 2.88
N LEU A 33 5.27 21.50 4.07
CA LEU A 33 6.52 21.49 4.82
C LEU A 33 7.59 20.56 4.20
N PHE A 34 7.19 19.63 3.32
CA PHE A 34 8.12 18.73 2.62
C PHE A 34 8.50 19.21 1.20
N LEU A 35 7.71 20.09 0.57
CA LEU A 35 7.98 20.58 -0.79
C LEU A 35 9.03 21.70 -0.90
N ASP A 36 9.47 22.31 0.21
CA ASP A 36 10.40 23.46 0.20
C ASP A 36 11.88 23.09 0.40
N LEU A 37 12.24 21.80 0.46
CA LEU A 37 13.63 21.35 0.68
C LEU A 37 14.27 20.59 -0.49
N SER A 38 13.52 20.38 -1.58
CA SER A 38 14.01 19.71 -2.80
C SER A 38 14.39 20.69 -3.92
N PHE A 39 14.97 21.84 -3.61
CA PHE A 39 15.68 22.67 -4.60
C PHE A 39 17.18 22.58 -4.40
N GLY A 40 17.80 21.71 -5.20
CA GLY A 40 19.24 21.55 -5.28
C GLY A 40 19.96 22.85 -5.65
N LYS A 41 21.10 23.07 -4.99
CA LYS A 41 22.21 23.83 -5.57
C LYS A 41 23.49 23.02 -5.46
N ASN A 42 23.81 22.36 -6.56
CA ASN A 42 25.17 22.03 -6.95
C ASN A 42 26.00 23.31 -7.05
N PHE A 43 27.16 23.35 -6.41
CA PHE A 43 28.29 24.16 -6.87
C PHE A 43 29.60 23.43 -6.56
N SER A 44 30.13 22.75 -7.57
CA SER A 44 31.55 22.42 -7.71
C SER A 44 32.27 23.59 -8.38
N GLY A 45 33.45 23.98 -7.90
CA GLY A 45 34.33 24.90 -8.61
C GLY A 45 35.49 25.43 -7.77
N GLN A 46 36.67 24.83 -7.94
CA GLN A 46 37.98 25.31 -7.46
C GLN A 46 38.38 26.65 -8.13
N VAL A 47 39.21 27.47 -7.44
CA VAL A 47 40.60 27.87 -7.83
C VAL A 47 41.06 29.16 -7.12
N SER A 48 42.29 29.08 -6.58
CA SER A 48 43.34 30.10 -6.29
C SER A 48 43.21 31.16 -5.18
N ALA A 49 44.00 30.93 -4.13
CA ALA A 49 45.14 31.73 -3.63
C ALA A 49 45.05 33.26 -3.50
N SER A 50 45.30 33.74 -2.26
CA SER A 50 46.27 34.83 -2.00
C SER A 50 46.77 34.78 -0.55
N LEU A 51 48.07 35.05 -0.40
CA LEU A 51 48.84 35.09 0.84
C LEU A 51 48.49 36.30 1.70
N GLU A 52 48.64 36.20 3.02
CA GLU A 52 49.51 37.14 3.75
C GLU A 52 49.97 36.60 5.12
N ARG A 53 51.21 36.99 5.45
CA ARG A 53 52.06 36.52 6.54
C ARG A 53 51.72 37.17 7.87
N THR A 54 51.88 36.44 8.98
CA THR A 54 52.63 36.93 10.16
C THR A 54 53.38 35.78 10.86
N SER A 55 54.71 35.95 10.96
CA SER A 55 55.66 35.21 11.83
C SER A 55 55.55 35.75 13.27
N SER A 56 55.92 35.14 14.39
CA SER A 56 56.93 34.15 14.85
C SER A 56 56.57 33.84 16.33
N THR A 57 56.92 32.76 17.04
CA THR A 57 58.23 32.15 17.36
C THR A 57 58.03 30.86 18.18
N HIS A 58 58.96 29.91 17.97
CA HIS A 58 59.52 28.88 18.88
C HIS A 58 59.37 27.39 18.49
N PRO A 59 60.42 26.57 18.74
CA PRO A 59 60.72 25.37 17.96
C PRO A 59 60.43 24.06 18.70
N SER A 60 60.54 22.97 17.94
CA SER A 60 60.71 21.56 18.36
C SER A 60 59.42 20.75 18.49
N GLN A 61 59.15 19.91 17.50
CA GLN A 61 59.32 18.45 17.60
C GLN A 61 58.87 17.80 16.28
N LEU A 62 59.76 17.01 15.66
CA LEU A 62 59.38 16.05 14.63
C LEU A 62 58.44 15.03 15.28
N LEU A 63 57.15 15.10 14.96
CA LEU A 63 56.25 13.96 15.03
C LEU A 63 56.00 13.52 13.59
N VAL A 64 56.57 12.36 13.25
CA VAL A 64 56.18 11.59 12.08
C VAL A 64 54.71 11.25 12.24
N SER A 65 53.83 11.94 11.51
CA SER A 65 52.42 11.57 11.42
C SER A 65 52.35 10.27 10.62
N GLN A 66 52.04 9.17 11.31
CA GLN A 66 51.65 7.93 10.68
C GLN A 66 50.40 8.20 9.83
N GLN A 67 50.46 7.83 8.55
CA GLN A 67 49.30 7.83 7.66
C GLN A 67 48.22 6.89 8.24
N PRO A 68 46.91 7.16 8.04
CA PRO A 68 45.88 6.21 8.42
C PRO A 68 46.11 4.93 7.63
N GLN A 69 46.17 3.79 8.31
CA GLN A 69 46.24 2.48 7.66
C GLN A 69 45.00 2.31 6.80
N THR A 70 45.22 2.10 5.50
CA THR A 70 44.20 1.59 4.59
C THR A 70 43.74 0.25 5.14
N GLN A 71 42.49 0.17 5.58
CA GLN A 71 41.88 -1.08 6.00
C GLN A 71 41.83 -2.00 4.77
N GLU A 72 42.66 -3.03 4.76
CA GLU A 72 42.69 -4.02 3.67
C GLU A 72 41.42 -4.86 3.77
N PHE A 73 40.44 -4.59 2.90
CA PHE A 73 39.31 -5.49 2.69
C PHE A 73 39.84 -6.87 2.29
N GLN A 74 39.38 -7.94 2.95
CA GLN A 74 39.62 -9.29 2.48
C GLN A 74 38.74 -9.52 1.24
N ILE A 75 39.30 -9.29 0.05
CA ILE A 75 38.56 -9.45 -1.21
C ILE A 75 38.76 -10.89 -1.70
N GLN A 76 37.71 -11.70 -1.63
CA GLN A 76 37.70 -13.04 -2.20
C GLN A 76 36.68 -13.08 -3.34
N GLN A 77 37.15 -13.14 -4.59
CA GLN A 77 36.30 -13.22 -5.78
C GLN A 77 35.24 -12.09 -5.91
N GLY A 78 35.55 -10.88 -5.45
CA GLY A 78 34.64 -9.73 -5.49
C GLY A 78 33.71 -9.60 -4.27
N VAL A 79 33.81 -10.52 -3.31
CA VAL A 79 33.13 -10.41 -2.01
C VAL A 79 33.97 -9.56 -1.07
N CYS A 80 33.32 -8.61 -0.41
CA CYS A 80 33.89 -7.76 0.62
C CYS A 80 33.06 -7.88 1.90
N TYR A 81 33.71 -7.65 3.04
CA TYR A 81 33.08 -7.75 4.36
C TYR A 81 33.14 -6.40 5.05
N CYS A 82 32.09 -6.10 5.81
CA CYS A 82 32.01 -4.92 6.65
C CYS A 82 31.34 -5.22 7.99
N ASP A 83 31.54 -4.32 8.93
CA ASP A 83 31.16 -4.45 10.34
C ASP A 83 30.66 -3.13 10.95
N SER A 84 30.63 -2.04 10.17
CA SER A 84 30.08 -0.74 10.54
C SER A 84 29.50 -0.04 9.32
N CYS A 85 28.69 1.00 9.52
CA CYS A 85 28.14 1.80 8.43
C CYS A 85 29.24 2.41 7.55
N GLU A 86 30.34 2.86 8.17
CA GLU A 86 31.50 3.42 7.47
C GLU A 86 32.24 2.37 6.66
N SER A 87 32.50 1.18 7.24
CA SER A 87 33.20 0.11 6.53
C SER A 87 32.34 -0.50 5.41
N CYS A 88 31.01 -0.58 5.61
CA CYS A 88 30.07 -1.00 4.57
C CYS A 88 29.99 0.02 3.44
N THR A 89 29.87 1.31 3.76
CA THR A 89 29.87 2.38 2.75
C THR A 89 31.17 2.38 1.95
N ALA A 90 32.32 2.19 2.61
CA ALA A 90 33.61 2.07 1.93
C ALA A 90 33.70 0.83 1.03
N ALA A 91 33.20 -0.33 1.48
CA ALA A 91 33.15 -1.54 0.66
C ALA A 91 32.21 -1.37 -0.55
N LEU A 92 31.04 -0.78 -0.36
CA LEU A 92 30.09 -0.51 -1.45
C LEU A 92 30.65 0.49 -2.48
N ASN A 93 31.52 1.41 -2.05
CA ASN A 93 32.24 2.32 -2.94
C ASN A 93 33.43 1.69 -3.68
N ASN A 94 33.96 0.58 -3.19
CA ASN A 94 35.13 -0.06 -3.78
C ASN A 94 34.74 -0.83 -5.06
N GLU A 95 35.32 -0.44 -6.20
CA GLU A 95 35.06 -1.05 -7.51
C GLU A 95 35.38 -2.54 -7.59
N SER A 96 36.28 -3.04 -6.73
CA SER A 96 36.61 -4.46 -6.67
C SER A 96 35.56 -5.29 -5.91
N CYS A 97 34.65 -4.65 -5.18
CA CYS A 97 33.56 -5.32 -4.47
C CYS A 97 32.31 -5.35 -5.34
N THR A 98 31.84 -6.55 -5.68
CA THR A 98 30.55 -6.80 -6.35
C THR A 98 29.47 -7.21 -5.35
N GLU A 99 29.88 -7.78 -4.22
CA GLU A 99 29.00 -8.21 -3.14
C GLU A 99 29.60 -7.80 -1.80
N VAL A 100 28.79 -7.24 -0.91
CA VAL A 100 29.21 -6.74 0.40
C VAL A 100 28.38 -7.40 1.48
N TYR A 101 29.06 -8.07 2.42
CA TYR A 101 28.45 -8.76 3.55
C TYR A 101 28.64 -7.98 4.84
N LEU A 102 27.53 -7.66 5.51
CA LEU A 102 27.56 -7.25 6.91
C LEU A 102 27.86 -8.48 7.78
N THR A 103 28.76 -8.34 8.75
CA THR A 103 29.26 -9.46 9.57
C THR A 103 28.94 -9.35 11.05
N THR A 104 28.29 -8.25 11.46
CA THR A 104 27.87 -8.00 12.83
C THR A 104 26.71 -7.02 12.84
N ASP A 105 25.91 -7.05 13.90
CA ASP A 105 24.87 -6.06 14.12
C ASP A 105 25.49 -4.67 14.36
N ILE A 106 24.88 -3.64 13.79
CA ILE A 106 25.17 -2.23 13.99
C ILE A 106 24.07 -1.66 14.88
N ILE A 107 24.40 -1.20 16.08
CA ILE A 107 23.41 -0.81 17.10
C ILE A 107 23.51 0.67 17.45
N ASN A 108 22.35 1.32 17.64
CA ASN A 108 22.23 2.69 18.12
C ASN A 108 23.01 3.69 17.25
N TYR A 109 22.91 3.56 15.93
CA TYR A 109 23.57 4.43 14.97
C TYR A 109 22.87 5.78 14.86
N GLY A 110 23.62 6.88 14.87
CA GLY A 110 23.08 8.23 14.71
C GLY A 110 23.15 8.70 13.27
N GLY A 111 22.04 9.18 12.73
CA GLY A 111 21.93 9.61 11.34
C GLY A 111 21.82 8.43 10.36
N THR A 112 22.03 8.69 9.07
CA THR A 112 21.87 7.68 8.03
C THR A 112 23.06 6.71 8.00
N CYS A 113 22.80 5.40 8.09
CA CYS A 113 23.86 4.38 8.09
C CYS A 113 24.48 4.17 6.70
N ILE A 114 23.77 3.52 5.76
CA ILE A 114 24.24 3.41 4.38
C ILE A 114 23.76 4.65 3.61
N ASN A 115 24.61 5.66 3.56
CA ASN A 115 24.28 6.97 2.99
C ASN A 115 24.79 7.11 1.57
N ASN A 116 23.99 6.67 0.61
CA ASN A 116 24.14 6.86 -0.83
C ASN A 116 25.59 6.68 -1.35
N PRO A 117 26.20 5.49 -1.23
CA PRO A 117 27.57 5.27 -1.71
C PRO A 117 27.68 5.58 -3.21
N GLU A 118 28.69 6.37 -3.59
CA GLU A 118 28.94 6.85 -4.95
C GLU A 118 28.93 5.73 -5.99
N ASN A 119 29.62 4.62 -5.72
CA ASN A 119 29.78 3.52 -6.68
C ASN A 119 28.84 2.33 -6.41
N PHE A 120 27.74 2.52 -5.68
CA PHE A 120 26.75 1.47 -5.46
C PHE A 120 25.80 1.35 -6.64
N THR A 121 26.25 0.65 -7.68
CA THR A 121 25.51 0.35 -8.90
C THR A 121 25.85 -1.06 -9.35
N ASN A 122 24.86 -1.89 -9.69
CA ASN A 122 25.04 -3.29 -10.07
C ASN A 122 25.79 -4.12 -9.00
N LYS A 123 25.50 -3.90 -7.71
CA LYS A 123 26.11 -4.65 -6.60
C LYS A 123 25.06 -5.25 -5.67
N VAL A 124 25.50 -6.20 -4.86
CA VAL A 124 24.70 -6.79 -3.78
C VAL A 124 25.19 -6.25 -2.44
N PHE A 125 24.27 -5.73 -1.63
CA PHE A 125 24.47 -5.55 -0.21
C PHE A 125 23.60 -6.56 0.54
N ASP A 126 24.24 -7.52 1.21
CA ASP A 126 23.56 -8.58 1.92
C ASP A 126 23.93 -8.50 3.40
N CYS A 127 22.94 -8.23 4.23
CA CYS A 127 23.18 -8.07 5.66
C CYS A 127 23.34 -9.40 6.39
N GLN A 128 23.16 -10.54 5.73
CA GLN A 128 23.29 -11.88 6.32
C GLN A 128 22.42 -12.09 7.57
N GLY A 129 21.29 -11.38 7.67
CA GLY A 129 20.39 -11.41 8.83
C GLY A 129 20.83 -10.51 9.99
N HIS A 130 21.89 -9.71 9.83
CA HIS A 130 22.33 -8.76 10.86
C HIS A 130 21.45 -7.51 10.92
N GLU A 131 21.39 -6.95 12.12
CA GLU A 131 20.63 -5.73 12.40
C GLU A 131 21.43 -4.46 12.05
N ILE A 132 20.75 -3.50 11.43
CA ILE A 132 21.13 -2.10 11.34
C ILE A 132 20.10 -1.32 12.14
N ASN A 133 20.46 -0.90 13.35
CA ASN A 133 19.60 -0.23 14.30
C ASN A 133 20.03 1.22 14.51
N GLY A 134 19.09 2.14 14.30
CA GLY A 134 19.25 3.57 14.56
C GLY A 134 19.11 3.92 16.04
N ASN A 135 19.34 5.19 16.37
CA ASN A 135 19.25 5.70 17.75
C ASN A 135 17.81 6.04 18.19
N GLY A 136 16.83 5.96 17.28
CA GLY A 136 15.42 6.27 17.55
C GLY A 136 15.14 7.76 17.83
N VAL A 137 16.09 8.66 17.57
CA VAL A 137 15.98 10.10 17.87
C VAL A 137 15.42 10.85 16.67
N GLN A 138 14.55 11.83 16.93
CA GLN A 138 14.09 12.76 15.89
C GLN A 138 15.18 13.77 15.57
N ASP A 139 15.86 13.54 14.45
CA ASP A 139 16.86 14.45 13.91
C ASP A 139 16.20 15.61 13.13
N VAL A 140 16.99 16.65 12.85
CA VAL A 140 16.55 17.81 12.06
C VAL A 140 16.17 17.41 10.63
N TRP A 141 16.89 16.43 10.10
CA TRP A 141 16.67 15.84 8.79
C TRP A 141 16.36 14.37 8.96
N PRO A 142 15.43 13.80 8.19
CA PRO A 142 15.12 12.40 8.31
C PRO A 142 16.32 11.52 8.03
N ASP A 143 16.61 10.61 8.95
CA ASP A 143 17.66 9.62 8.81
C ASP A 143 17.12 8.34 8.17
N SER A 144 18.04 7.46 7.74
CA SER A 144 17.64 6.19 7.14
C SER A 144 18.62 5.08 7.45
N GLY A 145 18.13 3.85 7.58
CA GLY A 145 19.02 2.70 7.64
C GLY A 145 19.81 2.56 6.33
N ILE A 146 19.09 2.57 5.22
CA ILE A 146 19.68 2.58 3.88
C ILE A 146 19.02 3.67 3.04
N TYR A 147 19.83 4.59 2.50
CA TYR A 147 19.38 5.64 1.59
C TYR A 147 20.14 5.58 0.28
N LEU A 148 19.41 5.48 -0.83
CA LEU A 148 19.95 5.51 -2.19
C LEU A 148 19.37 6.66 -3.00
N SER A 149 20.22 7.39 -3.73
CA SER A 149 19.83 8.48 -4.61
C SER A 149 20.44 8.30 -6.01
N GLY A 150 19.59 8.11 -7.02
CA GLY A 150 20.04 7.91 -8.40
C GLY A 150 20.78 6.58 -8.63
N LYS A 151 20.48 5.54 -7.85
CA LYS A 151 21.16 4.23 -7.93
C LYS A 151 20.31 3.20 -8.68
N THR A 152 20.99 2.24 -9.32
CA THR A 152 20.33 1.27 -10.20
C THR A 152 21.05 -0.08 -10.19
N GLY A 153 20.28 -1.14 -10.45
CA GLY A 153 20.78 -2.50 -10.62
C GLY A 153 21.27 -3.15 -9.34
N ASN A 154 20.96 -2.56 -8.17
CA ASN A 154 21.45 -3.09 -6.90
C ASN A 154 20.47 -4.10 -6.30
N THR A 155 21.00 -5.03 -5.54
CA THR A 155 20.21 -5.90 -4.65
C THR A 155 20.55 -5.55 -3.21
N ILE A 156 19.54 -5.25 -2.40
CA ILE A 156 19.63 -5.21 -0.94
C ILE A 156 18.85 -6.41 -0.43
N ARG A 157 19.42 -7.18 0.50
CA ARG A 157 18.75 -8.37 1.01
C ARG A 157 19.15 -8.77 2.41
N ASN A 158 18.25 -9.50 3.07
CA ASN A 158 18.43 -10.11 4.38
C ASN A 158 18.82 -9.09 5.48
N CYS A 159 18.40 -7.84 5.36
CA CYS A 159 18.68 -6.77 6.32
C CYS A 159 17.57 -6.63 7.34
N ILE A 160 17.92 -6.53 8.62
CA ILE A 160 16.98 -6.17 9.69
C ILE A 160 17.23 -4.71 10.05
N ILE A 161 16.29 -3.82 9.74
CA ILE A 161 16.48 -2.36 9.84
C ILE A 161 15.43 -1.76 10.75
N SER A 162 15.87 -1.08 11.81
CA SER A 162 14.98 -0.55 12.85
C SER A 162 15.44 0.79 13.42
N ALA A 163 14.51 1.53 14.05
CA ALA A 163 14.77 2.76 14.80
C ALA A 163 15.40 3.94 14.01
N PHE A 164 15.11 4.03 12.70
CA PHE A 164 15.34 5.22 11.86
C PHE A 164 14.03 5.95 11.57
N ASP A 165 14.07 7.10 10.89
CA ASP A 165 12.89 7.66 10.21
C ASP A 165 12.40 6.74 9.08
N TYR A 166 13.30 6.41 8.16
CA TYR A 166 13.03 5.49 7.06
C TYR A 166 13.92 4.25 7.20
N GLY A 167 13.35 3.05 7.10
CA GLY A 167 14.17 1.84 7.07
C GLY A 167 15.04 1.81 5.80
N ILE A 168 14.37 1.69 4.64
CA ILE A 168 14.99 1.74 3.31
C ILE A 168 14.33 2.88 2.52
N TYR A 169 15.15 3.79 1.99
CA TYR A 169 14.69 4.92 1.20
C TYR A 169 15.39 4.98 -0.17
N LEU A 170 14.60 4.80 -1.23
CA LEU A 170 15.00 4.92 -2.62
C LEU A 170 14.48 6.23 -3.20
N HIS A 171 15.38 7.16 -3.52
CA HIS A 171 15.07 8.42 -4.18
C HIS A 171 15.61 8.41 -5.61
N SER A 172 14.76 8.60 -6.61
CA SER A 172 15.14 8.53 -8.03
C SER A 172 15.99 7.29 -8.38
N SER A 173 15.74 6.17 -7.72
CA SER A 173 16.55 4.96 -7.81
C SER A 173 15.69 3.85 -8.42
N SER A 174 16.07 3.40 -9.61
CA SER A 174 15.27 2.49 -10.43
C SER A 174 15.97 1.16 -10.65
N ASN A 175 15.24 0.10 -10.99
CA ASN A 175 15.80 -1.22 -11.29
C ASN A 175 16.63 -1.81 -10.13
N ASN A 176 16.16 -1.67 -8.89
CA ASN A 176 16.79 -2.32 -7.73
C ASN A 176 15.87 -3.43 -7.20
N ASP A 177 16.49 -4.42 -6.57
CA ASP A 177 15.80 -5.51 -5.88
C ASP A 177 15.96 -5.33 -4.37
N LEU A 178 14.85 -5.32 -3.63
CA LEU A 178 14.80 -5.46 -2.17
C LEU A 178 14.21 -6.84 -1.88
N VAL A 179 14.93 -7.66 -1.09
CA VAL A 179 14.59 -9.08 -0.95
C VAL A 179 14.82 -9.60 0.46
N ASN A 180 13.76 -10.08 1.11
CA ASN A 180 13.78 -10.62 2.47
C ASN A 180 14.35 -9.60 3.50
N ASP A 181 14.09 -8.32 3.31
CA ASP A 181 14.45 -7.26 4.24
C ASP A 181 13.32 -7.01 5.25
N SER A 182 13.70 -6.67 6.48
CA SER A 182 12.79 -6.37 7.58
C SER A 182 12.99 -4.93 8.05
N ALA A 183 12.25 -3.99 7.47
CA ALA A 183 12.27 -2.57 7.81
C ALA A 183 11.18 -2.21 8.85
N ASN A 184 11.38 -2.65 10.08
CA ASN A 184 10.36 -2.63 11.13
C ASN A 184 10.64 -1.55 12.20
N SER A 185 9.60 -1.05 12.85
CA SER A 185 9.71 -0.11 13.99
C SER A 185 10.49 1.19 13.66
N ASN A 186 10.30 1.72 12.45
CA ASN A 186 10.82 3.02 12.05
C ASN A 186 9.79 4.14 12.32
N ARG A 187 10.27 5.36 12.55
CA ARG A 187 9.45 6.50 12.96
C ARG A 187 8.54 7.00 11.84
N LEU A 188 8.91 6.83 10.56
CA LEU A 188 8.05 7.19 9.44
C LEU A 188 7.65 5.93 8.67
N SER A 189 8.50 5.50 7.73
CA SER A 189 8.16 4.40 6.82
C SER A 189 9.17 3.27 6.90
N GLY A 190 8.73 2.02 6.73
CA GLY A 190 9.65 0.90 6.56
C GLY A 190 10.41 1.04 5.24
N VAL A 191 9.67 1.02 4.12
CA VAL A 191 10.24 1.17 2.78
C VAL A 191 9.60 2.36 2.06
N PHE A 192 10.43 3.27 1.54
CA PHE A 192 9.99 4.46 0.83
C PHE A 192 10.65 4.57 -0.55
N LEU A 193 9.83 4.65 -1.60
CA LEU A 193 10.23 4.90 -2.98
C LEU A 193 9.69 6.26 -3.42
N GLU A 194 10.58 7.16 -3.80
CA GLU A 194 10.23 8.53 -4.17
C GLU A 194 10.85 8.94 -5.50
N ALA A 195 10.17 9.87 -6.18
CA ALA A 195 10.72 10.70 -7.24
C ALA A 195 11.25 9.87 -8.42
N SER A 196 10.36 9.11 -9.07
CA SER A 196 10.66 8.25 -10.21
C SER A 196 11.59 7.07 -9.85
N SER A 197 11.43 6.50 -8.66
CA SER A 197 12.04 5.22 -8.31
C SER A 197 11.21 4.10 -8.94
N ASN A 198 11.48 3.81 -10.21
CA ASN A 198 10.67 2.96 -11.07
C ASN A 198 11.31 1.57 -11.26
N TYR A 199 10.53 0.58 -11.69
CA TYR A 199 11.05 -0.74 -12.06
C TYR A 199 11.83 -1.45 -10.94
N ASN A 200 11.55 -1.15 -9.67
CA ASN A 200 12.11 -1.87 -8.55
C ASN A 200 11.25 -3.11 -8.24
N ASN A 201 11.89 -4.17 -7.77
CA ASN A 201 11.24 -5.38 -7.27
C ASN A 201 11.43 -5.46 -5.76
N ILE A 202 10.33 -5.61 -5.02
CA ILE A 202 10.30 -5.64 -3.56
C ILE A 202 9.61 -6.94 -3.18
N ILE A 203 10.36 -7.91 -2.67
CA ILE A 203 9.94 -9.31 -2.60
C ILE A 203 10.19 -9.88 -1.21
N ASN A 204 9.14 -10.40 -0.57
CA ASN A 204 9.18 -11.02 0.76
C ASN A 204 9.73 -10.09 1.85
N ASP A 205 9.55 -8.78 1.70
CA ASP A 205 9.98 -7.81 2.69
C ASP A 205 8.89 -7.59 3.76
N SER A 206 9.31 -7.27 4.98
CA SER A 206 8.42 -6.87 6.07
C SER A 206 8.65 -5.41 6.45
N ALA A 207 7.56 -4.67 6.64
CA ALA A 207 7.55 -3.31 7.17
C ALA A 207 6.46 -3.17 8.23
N GLU A 208 6.77 -3.63 9.43
CA GLU A 208 5.83 -3.77 10.55
C GLU A 208 6.07 -2.75 11.66
N SER A 209 4.99 -2.32 12.31
CA SER A 209 5.03 -1.42 13.47
C SER A 209 5.77 -0.11 13.23
N ASN A 210 5.82 0.37 11.98
CA ASN A 210 6.29 1.71 11.65
C ASN A 210 5.20 2.72 12.05
N SER A 211 5.61 3.90 12.54
CA SER A 211 4.63 4.83 13.12
C SER A 211 3.67 5.43 12.07
N PHE A 212 4.06 5.43 10.79
CA PHE A 212 3.21 5.87 9.69
C PHE A 212 2.97 4.76 8.67
N TYR A 213 3.94 4.44 7.82
CA TYR A 213 3.69 3.64 6.61
C TYR A 213 4.52 2.36 6.61
N GLY A 214 3.95 1.25 6.15
CA GLY A 214 4.75 0.07 5.83
C GLY A 214 5.58 0.33 4.58
N PHE A 215 4.89 0.37 3.43
CA PHE A 215 5.48 0.63 2.12
C PHE A 215 4.86 1.89 1.50
N TYR A 216 5.70 2.83 1.08
CA TYR A 216 5.27 4.08 0.48
C TYR A 216 5.90 4.29 -0.89
N LEU A 217 5.07 4.40 -1.93
CA LEU A 217 5.45 4.79 -3.28
C LEU A 217 4.89 6.18 -3.57
N TYR A 218 5.77 7.15 -3.80
CA TYR A 218 5.42 8.52 -4.17
C TYR A 218 6.01 8.88 -5.53
N SER A 219 5.15 9.16 -6.50
CA SER A 219 5.55 9.44 -7.88
C SER A 219 6.52 8.38 -8.44
N SER A 220 6.22 7.10 -8.16
CA SER A 220 7.06 5.94 -8.49
C SER A 220 6.20 4.87 -9.15
N SER A 221 6.53 4.55 -10.41
CA SER A 221 5.71 3.75 -11.32
C SER A 221 6.42 2.48 -11.76
N ASN A 222 5.66 1.50 -12.23
CA ASN A 222 6.18 0.24 -12.77
C ASN A 222 7.00 -0.58 -11.77
N ASN A 223 6.70 -0.52 -10.48
CA ASN A 223 7.33 -1.37 -9.47
C ASN A 223 6.50 -2.63 -9.21
N SER A 224 7.18 -3.70 -8.81
CA SER A 224 6.58 -4.96 -8.39
C SER A 224 6.76 -5.15 -6.89
N LEU A 225 5.66 -5.32 -6.15
CA LEU A 225 5.62 -5.63 -4.73
C LEU A 225 4.95 -6.99 -4.57
N GLU A 226 5.74 -8.01 -4.25
CA GLU A 226 5.29 -9.39 -4.14
C GLU A 226 5.51 -9.98 -2.75
N ASN A 227 4.49 -10.61 -2.16
CA ASN A 227 4.58 -11.34 -0.88
C ASN A 227 5.09 -10.49 0.31
N ASN A 228 4.89 -9.17 0.29
CA ASN A 228 5.35 -8.29 1.36
C ASN A 228 4.34 -8.19 2.50
N ILE A 229 4.83 -7.88 3.70
CA ILE A 229 4.04 -7.79 4.93
C ILE A 229 4.10 -6.37 5.51
N ALA A 230 2.96 -5.70 5.61
CA ALA A 230 2.80 -4.36 6.15
C ALA A 230 1.75 -4.34 7.27
N GLU A 231 2.13 -4.79 8.47
CA GLU A 231 1.22 -4.93 9.61
C GLU A 231 1.50 -3.95 10.74
N ASN A 232 0.44 -3.60 11.49
CA ASN A 232 0.52 -2.77 12.69
C ASN A 232 1.11 -1.36 12.46
N ASN A 233 1.01 -0.84 11.23
CA ASN A 233 1.38 0.55 10.90
C ASN A 233 0.15 1.47 11.01
N TYR A 234 0.33 2.78 10.80
CA TYR A 234 -0.84 3.64 10.56
C TYR A 234 -1.51 3.31 9.21
N GLN A 235 -0.73 3.11 8.15
CA GLN A 235 -1.19 2.60 6.85
C GLN A 235 -0.24 1.49 6.36
N GLY A 236 -0.77 0.40 5.80
CA GLY A 236 0.07 -0.69 5.27
C GLY A 236 0.85 -0.28 4.01
N PHE A 237 0.16 -0.26 2.87
CA PHE A 237 0.70 0.16 1.56
C PHE A 237 0.05 1.47 1.11
N ILE A 238 0.87 2.41 0.64
CA ILE A 238 0.41 3.67 0.08
C ILE A 238 1.06 3.91 -1.29
N ILE A 239 0.23 4.02 -2.32
CA ILE A 239 0.60 4.27 -3.72
C ILE A 239 0.05 5.64 -4.09
N PHE A 240 0.93 6.63 -4.18
CA PHE A 240 0.54 8.03 -4.11
C PHE A 240 1.08 8.86 -5.28
N SER A 241 0.23 9.76 -5.78
CA SER A 241 0.55 10.84 -6.72
C SER A 241 1.30 10.36 -7.97
N ASN A 242 0.55 9.92 -8.97
CA ASN A 242 1.09 9.42 -10.25
C ASN A 242 2.03 8.21 -10.10
N SER A 243 1.82 7.39 -9.08
CA SER A 243 2.49 6.09 -8.94
C SER A 243 1.69 5.05 -9.71
N ASN A 244 1.93 4.99 -11.02
CA ASN A 244 1.09 4.24 -11.96
C ASN A 244 1.71 2.89 -12.34
N ASN A 245 0.88 1.97 -12.83
CA ASN A 245 1.32 0.68 -13.37
C ASN A 245 2.16 -0.15 -12.39
N ASN A 246 1.91 -0.05 -11.08
CA ASN A 246 2.55 -0.92 -10.09
C ASN A 246 1.73 -2.20 -9.90
N ASP A 247 2.43 -3.29 -9.64
CA ASP A 247 1.86 -4.59 -9.34
C ASP A 247 2.02 -4.88 -7.84
N LEU A 248 0.90 -5.06 -7.14
CA LEU A 248 0.85 -5.49 -5.75
C LEU A 248 0.23 -6.89 -5.74
N ILE A 249 1.05 -7.91 -5.50
CA ILE A 249 0.67 -9.31 -5.62
C ILE A 249 0.93 -10.04 -4.30
N HIS A 250 -0.08 -10.75 -3.78
CA HIS A 250 0.04 -11.58 -2.57
C HIS A 250 0.51 -10.86 -1.31
N ASN A 251 0.36 -9.54 -1.23
CA ASN A 251 0.80 -8.78 -0.06
C ASN A 251 -0.20 -8.87 1.09
N THR A 252 0.31 -8.72 2.31
CA THR A 252 -0.47 -8.71 3.54
C THR A 252 -0.41 -7.35 4.21
N ALA A 253 -1.55 -6.71 4.43
CA ALA A 253 -1.71 -5.36 4.95
C ALA A 253 -2.74 -5.30 6.10
N ASN A 254 -2.51 -6.08 7.14
CA ASN A 254 -3.47 -6.26 8.23
C ASN A 254 -3.20 -5.38 9.45
N ASN A 255 -4.22 -5.23 10.29
CA ASN A 255 -4.09 -4.63 11.62
C ASN A 255 -3.53 -3.19 11.60
N ASN A 256 -3.68 -2.46 10.50
CA ASN A 256 -3.22 -1.08 10.40
C ASN A 256 -4.26 -0.11 10.99
N GLY A 257 -3.77 1.02 11.51
CA GLY A 257 -4.55 2.02 12.23
C GLY A 257 -5.54 2.80 11.35
N TYR A 258 -5.29 2.95 10.06
CA TYR A 258 -6.16 3.65 9.13
C TYR A 258 -6.61 2.72 8.00
N GLY A 259 -5.70 2.11 7.25
CA GLY A 259 -6.08 1.21 6.18
C GLY A 259 -4.98 0.27 5.72
N GLY A 260 -5.38 -0.77 5.00
CA GLY A 260 -4.46 -1.76 4.47
C GLY A 260 -3.73 -1.23 3.24
N ILE A 261 -4.46 -0.99 2.16
CA ILE A 261 -3.90 -0.51 0.88
C ILE A 261 -4.62 0.76 0.45
N TYR A 262 -3.85 1.82 0.18
CA TYR A 262 -4.38 3.11 -0.27
C TYR A 262 -3.72 3.59 -1.56
N LEU A 263 -4.55 3.85 -2.57
CA LEU A 263 -4.17 4.46 -3.84
C LEU A 263 -4.73 5.88 -3.90
N TYR A 264 -3.84 6.86 -4.11
CA TYR A 264 -4.22 8.26 -4.30
C TYR A 264 -3.69 8.78 -5.63
N ALA A 265 -4.58 9.30 -6.47
CA ALA A 265 -4.24 9.86 -7.78
C ALA A 265 -3.28 8.95 -8.57
N SER A 266 -3.55 7.64 -8.54
CA SER A 266 -2.67 6.60 -9.09
C SER A 266 -3.48 5.64 -9.96
N LEU A 267 -2.99 5.39 -11.16
CA LEU A 267 -3.75 4.80 -12.27
C LEU A 267 -3.13 3.48 -12.72
N ALA A 268 -3.97 2.61 -13.29
CA ALA A 268 -3.53 1.38 -13.95
C ALA A 268 -2.68 0.45 -13.08
N ASN A 269 -2.85 0.47 -11.77
CA ASN A 269 -2.20 -0.48 -10.86
C ASN A 269 -2.99 -1.79 -10.80
N ASN A 270 -2.27 -2.89 -10.58
CA ASN A 270 -2.85 -4.21 -10.35
C ASN A 270 -2.71 -4.59 -8.88
N LEU A 271 -3.83 -4.88 -8.23
CA LEU A 271 -3.89 -5.45 -6.89
C LEU A 271 -4.42 -6.88 -7.05
N ILE A 272 -3.57 -7.87 -6.87
CA ILE A 272 -3.89 -9.28 -7.10
C ILE A 272 -3.68 -10.07 -5.81
N GLU A 273 -4.75 -10.69 -5.34
CA GLU A 273 -4.73 -11.64 -4.22
C GLU A 273 -4.07 -11.08 -2.95
N ASN A 274 -4.21 -9.77 -2.70
CA ASN A 274 -3.73 -9.15 -1.47
C ASN A 274 -4.73 -9.35 -0.33
N ASN A 275 -4.22 -9.40 0.90
CA ASN A 275 -5.02 -9.44 2.11
C ASN A 275 -4.91 -8.12 2.88
N ALA A 276 -6.01 -7.39 3.01
CA ALA A 276 -6.11 -6.10 3.71
C ALA A 276 -7.24 -6.15 4.73
N SER A 277 -7.05 -6.92 5.80
CA SER A 277 -8.07 -7.23 6.80
C SER A 277 -7.77 -6.62 8.17
N TYR A 278 -8.80 -6.49 9.02
CA TYR A 278 -8.65 -6.06 10.42
C TYR A 278 -8.08 -4.64 10.60
N ASN A 279 -8.24 -3.75 9.62
CA ASN A 279 -7.81 -2.37 9.72
C ASN A 279 -8.93 -1.54 10.39
N SER A 280 -8.67 -0.94 11.56
CA SER A 280 -9.77 -0.44 12.41
C SER A 280 -9.46 0.72 13.37
N GLY A 281 -8.34 1.43 13.24
CA GLY A 281 -7.93 2.43 14.24
C GLY A 281 -8.62 3.81 14.14
N TYR A 282 -9.27 4.16 13.02
CA TYR A 282 -9.88 5.49 12.81
C TYR A 282 -11.21 5.45 12.04
N TYR A 283 -11.91 6.59 12.00
CA TYR A 283 -13.06 6.80 11.12
C TYR A 283 -12.65 6.60 9.66
N ASP A 284 -13.53 5.93 8.90
CA ASP A 284 -13.32 5.56 7.50
C ASP A 284 -12.19 4.54 7.24
N ALA A 285 -11.76 3.81 8.28
CA ALA A 285 -10.74 2.79 8.13
C ALA A 285 -11.16 1.68 7.15
N SER A 286 -10.36 1.50 6.09
CA SER A 286 -10.71 0.67 4.93
C SER A 286 -9.66 -0.40 4.66
N GLY A 287 -10.10 -1.57 4.19
CA GLY A 287 -9.16 -2.57 3.69
C GLY A 287 -8.42 -2.04 2.47
N ILE A 288 -9.16 -1.71 1.42
CA ILE A 288 -8.62 -1.12 0.18
C ILE A 288 -9.34 0.20 -0.11
N TYR A 289 -8.58 1.27 -0.29
CA TYR A 289 -9.11 2.59 -0.61
C TYR A 289 -8.47 3.15 -1.89
N LEU A 290 -9.30 3.55 -2.85
CA LEU A 290 -8.92 4.27 -4.06
C LEU A 290 -9.54 5.66 -4.02
N LEU A 291 -8.72 6.71 -4.06
CA LEU A 291 -9.14 8.10 -4.18
C LEU A 291 -8.53 8.74 -5.43
N PHE A 292 -9.36 9.29 -6.31
CA PHE A 292 -8.94 9.85 -7.61
C PHE A 292 -8.11 8.86 -8.46
N SER A 293 -8.35 7.55 -8.27
CA SER A 293 -7.51 6.48 -8.78
C SER A 293 -8.31 5.65 -9.77
N ASN A 294 -8.22 6.03 -11.05
CA ASN A 294 -8.99 5.46 -12.14
C ASN A 294 -8.26 4.29 -12.82
N GLY A 295 -9.03 3.38 -13.43
CA GLY A 295 -8.47 2.38 -14.33
C GLY A 295 -7.60 1.30 -13.66
N ASN A 296 -7.79 1.05 -12.36
CA ASN A 296 -7.06 0.01 -11.63
C ASN A 296 -7.78 -1.35 -11.69
N ASN A 297 -7.03 -2.43 -11.51
CA ASN A 297 -7.54 -3.80 -11.52
C ASN A 297 -7.35 -4.44 -10.14
N LEU A 298 -8.46 -4.86 -9.53
CA LEU A 298 -8.48 -5.55 -8.23
C LEU A 298 -9.01 -6.96 -8.47
N LEU A 299 -8.14 -7.96 -8.36
CA LEU A 299 -8.48 -9.37 -8.59
C LEU A 299 -8.22 -10.20 -7.34
N GLY A 300 -9.24 -10.90 -6.84
CA GLY A 300 -9.04 -11.91 -5.77
C GLY A 300 -8.61 -11.34 -4.41
N ASN A 301 -8.71 -10.03 -4.18
CA ASN A 301 -8.26 -9.44 -2.93
C ASN A 301 -9.24 -9.71 -1.79
N ASN A 302 -8.72 -9.87 -0.58
CA ASN A 302 -9.50 -9.97 0.64
C ASN A 302 -9.41 -8.69 1.47
N ALA A 303 -10.50 -7.91 1.48
CA ALA A 303 -10.68 -6.70 2.27
C ALA A 303 -11.81 -6.91 3.31
N SER A 304 -11.68 -7.94 4.13
CA SER A 304 -12.71 -8.34 5.11
C SER A 304 -12.37 -7.92 6.54
N ASN A 305 -13.37 -7.87 7.41
CA ASN A 305 -13.23 -7.59 8.85
C ASN A 305 -12.58 -6.23 9.17
N ASN A 306 -12.73 -5.23 8.30
CA ASN A 306 -12.25 -3.88 8.55
C ASN A 306 -13.28 -3.06 9.35
N GLY A 307 -12.81 -2.03 10.04
CA GLY A 307 -13.62 -1.21 10.93
C GLY A 307 -14.76 -0.48 10.22
N TRP A 308 -14.58 -0.12 8.94
CA TRP A 308 -15.58 0.60 8.15
C TRP A 308 -15.85 -0.06 6.81
N TYR A 309 -14.99 0.14 5.82
CA TYR A 309 -15.25 -0.31 4.45
C TYR A 309 -14.33 -1.47 4.09
N GLY A 310 -14.82 -2.42 3.29
CA GLY A 310 -13.93 -3.38 2.64
C GLY A 310 -13.16 -2.68 1.52
N VAL A 311 -13.86 -2.35 0.44
CA VAL A 311 -13.31 -1.62 -0.70
C VAL A 311 -14.05 -0.30 -0.89
N TRP A 312 -13.30 0.80 -0.86
CA TRP A 312 -13.81 2.15 -1.06
C TRP A 312 -13.23 2.76 -2.34
N LEU A 313 -14.09 3.14 -3.29
CA LEU A 313 -13.73 3.84 -4.52
C LEU A 313 -14.30 5.26 -4.48
N ALA A 314 -13.53 6.26 -4.05
CA ALA A 314 -13.95 7.67 -4.05
C ALA A 314 -13.42 8.41 -5.27
N SER A 315 -14.30 9.04 -6.06
CA SER A 315 -13.92 9.72 -7.30
C SER A 315 -12.98 8.89 -8.19
N SER A 316 -13.25 7.58 -8.24
CA SER A 316 -12.39 6.57 -8.84
C SER A 316 -13.23 5.75 -9.81
N SER A 317 -13.05 6.04 -11.09
CA SER A 317 -13.84 5.54 -12.21
C SER A 317 -13.08 4.51 -13.04
N GLY A 318 -13.82 3.67 -13.77
CA GLY A 318 -13.22 2.76 -14.75
C GLY A 318 -12.38 1.63 -14.15
N ASN A 319 -12.58 1.28 -12.87
CA ASN A 319 -11.84 0.20 -12.22
C ASN A 319 -12.53 -1.16 -12.49
N ASN A 320 -11.73 -2.22 -12.55
CA ASN A 320 -12.21 -3.60 -12.65
C ASN A 320 -12.00 -4.32 -11.31
N LEU A 321 -13.09 -4.79 -10.70
CA LEU A 321 -13.09 -5.51 -9.43
C LEU A 321 -13.64 -6.90 -9.71
N SER A 322 -12.78 -7.91 -9.69
CA SER A 322 -13.14 -9.30 -9.95
C SER A 322 -12.79 -10.20 -8.76
N THR A 323 -13.73 -11.06 -8.36
CA THR A 323 -13.53 -12.10 -7.33
C THR A 323 -12.99 -11.62 -5.99
N ASN A 324 -13.25 -10.36 -5.60
CA ASN A 324 -12.80 -9.81 -4.33
C ASN A 324 -13.78 -10.14 -3.19
N PHE A 325 -13.24 -10.21 -1.98
CA PHE A 325 -13.98 -10.47 -0.74
C PHE A 325 -13.99 -9.21 0.13
N ALA A 326 -15.18 -8.71 0.46
CA ALA A 326 -15.37 -7.58 1.37
C ALA A 326 -16.44 -7.93 2.42
N ASN A 327 -16.14 -8.93 3.26
CA ASN A 327 -17.07 -9.49 4.24
C ASN A 327 -16.87 -8.90 5.64
N ASN A 328 -17.92 -8.91 6.45
CA ASN A 328 -17.86 -8.58 7.89
C ASN A 328 -17.23 -7.21 8.19
N ASN A 329 -17.31 -6.25 7.28
CA ASN A 329 -16.82 -4.90 7.55
C ASN A 329 -17.85 -4.14 8.38
N GLY A 330 -17.39 -3.24 9.24
CA GLY A 330 -18.25 -2.51 10.19
C GLY A 330 -19.30 -1.62 9.51
N TRP A 331 -19.10 -1.28 8.23
CA TRP A 331 -20.01 -0.49 7.43
C TRP A 331 -20.34 -1.15 6.09
N HIS A 332 -19.76 -0.73 4.96
CA HIS A 332 -20.08 -1.32 3.65
C HIS A 332 -19.02 -2.31 3.17
N GLY A 333 -19.45 -3.29 2.37
CA GLY A 333 -18.51 -4.16 1.64
C GLY A 333 -17.80 -3.36 0.54
N PHE A 334 -18.53 -3.01 -0.51
CA PHE A 334 -18.08 -2.15 -1.61
C PHE A 334 -18.80 -0.81 -1.58
N TYR A 335 -18.06 0.28 -1.61
CA TYR A 335 -18.60 1.64 -1.54
C TYR A 335 -18.04 2.52 -2.67
N THR A 336 -18.93 3.11 -3.46
CA THR A 336 -18.58 3.98 -4.59
C THR A 336 -19.21 5.37 -4.44
N PRO A 337 -18.55 6.30 -3.72
CA PRO A 337 -19.03 7.68 -3.64
C PRO A 337 -18.32 8.65 -4.59
N GLN A 338 -18.89 9.86 -4.67
CA GLN A 338 -18.25 11.05 -5.24
C GLN A 338 -17.84 10.85 -6.71
N SER A 339 -18.80 10.47 -7.56
CA SER A 339 -18.60 10.33 -9.00
C SER A 339 -17.65 9.20 -9.39
N SER A 340 -17.79 8.05 -8.72
CA SER A 340 -17.08 6.81 -9.02
C SER A 340 -17.87 5.99 -10.03
N SER A 341 -17.74 6.37 -11.29
CA SER A 341 -18.53 5.83 -12.41
C SER A 341 -17.80 4.77 -13.22
N ASN A 342 -18.55 4.00 -14.01
CA ASN A 342 -18.01 3.05 -14.99
C ASN A 342 -17.10 1.96 -14.38
N ASN A 343 -17.29 1.60 -13.11
CA ASN A 343 -16.57 0.47 -12.52
C ASN A 343 -17.28 -0.85 -12.83
N ASN A 344 -16.52 -1.90 -13.08
CA ASN A 344 -17.04 -3.24 -13.29
C ASN A 344 -16.80 -4.10 -12.04
N LEU A 345 -17.86 -4.60 -11.42
CA LEU A 345 -17.81 -5.51 -10.29
C LEU A 345 -18.31 -6.87 -10.75
N THR A 346 -17.40 -7.84 -10.90
CA THR A 346 -17.72 -9.21 -11.35
C THR A 346 -17.36 -10.26 -10.30
N ASN A 347 -18.27 -11.17 -9.98
CA ASN A 347 -18.00 -12.31 -9.07
C ASN A 347 -17.50 -11.92 -7.66
N ASN A 348 -17.77 -10.71 -7.19
CA ASN A 348 -17.35 -10.27 -5.86
C ASN A 348 -18.30 -10.77 -4.77
N THR A 349 -17.79 -10.89 -3.55
CA THR A 349 -18.57 -11.32 -2.39
C THR A 349 -18.48 -10.29 -1.27
N ALA A 350 -19.61 -9.75 -0.82
CA ALA A 350 -19.69 -8.85 0.32
C ALA A 350 -20.89 -9.21 1.21
N ASN A 351 -20.62 -10.07 2.19
CA ASN A 351 -21.61 -10.57 3.13
C ASN A 351 -21.39 -10.04 4.55
N ASN A 352 -22.47 -10.04 5.33
CA ASN A 352 -22.45 -9.74 6.77
C ASN A 352 -21.83 -8.38 7.12
N ASN A 353 -21.89 -7.40 6.22
CA ASN A 353 -21.41 -6.06 6.53
C ASN A 353 -22.41 -5.32 7.43
N GLY A 354 -21.90 -4.40 8.24
CA GLY A 354 -22.70 -3.64 9.22
C GLY A 354 -23.75 -2.74 8.56
N TRP A 355 -23.62 -2.46 7.28
CA TRP A 355 -24.62 -1.75 6.50
C TRP A 355 -24.90 -2.44 5.15
N TYR A 356 -24.32 -2.02 4.03
CA TYR A 356 -24.66 -2.61 2.72
C TYR A 356 -23.53 -3.45 2.12
N GLY A 357 -23.87 -4.47 1.35
CA GLY A 357 -22.90 -5.23 0.57
C GLY A 357 -22.30 -4.40 -0.56
N PHE A 358 -23.16 -3.68 -1.29
CA PHE A 358 -22.79 -2.65 -2.25
C PHE A 358 -23.56 -1.35 -2.00
N TYR A 359 -22.87 -0.22 -2.08
CA TYR A 359 -23.49 1.10 -1.99
C TYR A 359 -22.92 2.04 -3.05
N ALA A 360 -23.80 2.58 -3.89
CA ALA A 360 -23.49 3.67 -4.84
C ALA A 360 -24.24 4.96 -4.49
N THR A 361 -23.53 6.09 -4.53
CA THR A 361 -24.13 7.44 -4.37
C THR A 361 -24.79 7.92 -5.67
N SER A 362 -25.63 8.95 -5.55
CA SER A 362 -26.43 9.56 -6.63
C SER A 362 -25.65 10.22 -7.77
N ASP A 363 -24.33 10.11 -7.77
CA ASP A 363 -23.43 10.64 -8.79
C ASP A 363 -22.47 9.57 -9.33
N SER A 364 -22.53 8.34 -8.81
CA SER A 364 -21.69 7.21 -9.20
C SER A 364 -22.47 6.32 -10.18
N THR A 365 -22.43 6.73 -11.45
CA THR A 365 -23.23 6.16 -12.56
C THR A 365 -22.51 5.04 -13.33
N ASN A 366 -23.28 4.25 -14.09
CA ASN A 366 -22.77 3.28 -15.06
C ASN A 366 -21.82 2.22 -14.46
N ASN A 367 -21.88 1.98 -13.16
CA ASN A 367 -21.24 0.81 -12.58
C ASN A 367 -22.04 -0.44 -12.98
N VAL A 368 -21.32 -1.51 -13.30
CA VAL A 368 -21.90 -2.77 -13.74
C VAL A 368 -21.61 -3.83 -12.70
N LEU A 369 -22.65 -4.44 -12.17
CA LEU A 369 -22.58 -5.51 -11.18
C LEU A 369 -22.97 -6.82 -11.87
N TYR A 370 -22.05 -7.77 -12.00
CA TYR A 370 -22.33 -9.07 -12.62
C TYR A 370 -21.94 -10.23 -11.72
N SER A 371 -22.87 -11.16 -11.48
CA SER A 371 -22.60 -12.40 -10.74
C SER A 371 -22.02 -12.19 -9.32
N ASN A 372 -22.31 -11.07 -8.67
CA ASN A 372 -21.84 -10.80 -7.31
C ASN A 372 -22.78 -11.40 -6.26
N ARG A 373 -22.25 -11.63 -5.05
CA ARG A 373 -23.01 -12.08 -3.88
C ARG A 373 -22.98 -11.03 -2.78
N PHE A 374 -24.15 -10.45 -2.49
CA PHE A 374 -24.34 -9.49 -1.40
C PHE A 374 -25.42 -10.04 -0.46
N CYS A 375 -25.01 -10.62 0.67
CA CYS A 375 -25.95 -11.30 1.56
C CYS A 375 -25.78 -10.98 3.04
N SER A 376 -26.89 -10.98 3.76
CA SER A 376 -26.92 -10.83 5.21
C SER A 376 -26.30 -9.51 5.69
N ASN A 377 -26.36 -8.46 4.87
CA ASN A 377 -25.87 -7.14 5.20
C ASN A 377 -26.94 -6.38 6.00
N SER A 378 -26.58 -5.81 7.16
CA SER A 378 -27.57 -5.37 8.15
C SER A 378 -28.43 -4.17 7.72
N GLY A 379 -27.92 -3.33 6.82
CA GLY A 379 -28.63 -2.19 6.23
C GLY A 379 -29.45 -2.52 4.99
N GLY A 380 -29.16 -3.66 4.36
CA GLY A 380 -29.67 -4.05 3.05
C GLY A 380 -28.51 -4.58 2.19
N ASP A 381 -28.77 -5.31 1.11
CA ASP A 381 -27.70 -5.95 0.35
C ASP A 381 -27.11 -5.00 -0.71
N ILE A 382 -27.98 -4.33 -1.47
CA ILE A 382 -27.59 -3.38 -2.52
C ILE A 382 -28.34 -2.06 -2.33
N TYR A 383 -27.60 -0.95 -2.30
CA TYR A 383 -28.15 0.39 -2.35
C TYR A 383 -27.62 1.13 -3.58
N ASP A 384 -28.51 1.56 -4.45
CA ASP A 384 -28.18 2.27 -5.68
C ASP A 384 -29.00 3.56 -5.77
N ASP A 385 -28.40 4.72 -5.52
CA ASP A 385 -29.11 6.01 -5.64
C ASP A 385 -29.06 6.60 -7.06
N ASP A 386 -28.60 5.82 -8.05
CA ASP A 386 -28.40 6.28 -9.42
C ASP A 386 -28.67 5.17 -10.46
N SER A 387 -28.17 5.35 -11.69
CA SER A 387 -28.40 4.50 -12.86
C SER A 387 -27.32 3.43 -13.00
N ASN A 388 -27.08 2.62 -11.95
CA ASN A 388 -26.20 1.46 -12.07
C ASN A 388 -26.98 0.25 -12.59
N THR A 389 -26.27 -0.73 -13.14
CA THR A 389 -26.88 -1.87 -13.83
C THR A 389 -26.25 -3.18 -13.41
N GLY A 390 -26.92 -4.28 -13.71
CA GLY A 390 -26.34 -5.59 -13.49
C GLY A 390 -27.21 -6.75 -13.92
N ASP A 391 -26.65 -7.94 -13.74
CA ASP A 391 -27.31 -9.21 -14.02
C ASP A 391 -26.68 -10.35 -13.22
N ASN A 392 -27.44 -11.42 -12.98
CA ASN A 392 -27.02 -12.63 -12.27
C ASN A 392 -26.50 -12.41 -10.84
N ASN A 393 -26.86 -11.31 -10.17
CA ASN A 393 -26.43 -11.07 -8.80
C ASN A 393 -27.27 -11.89 -7.81
N THR A 394 -26.71 -12.13 -6.62
CA THR A 394 -27.37 -12.78 -5.49
C THR A 394 -27.56 -11.79 -4.36
N CYS A 395 -28.81 -11.44 -4.05
CA CYS A 395 -29.17 -10.58 -2.93
C CYS A 395 -30.63 -10.78 -2.49
N ASN A 396 -30.99 -10.38 -1.27
CA ASN A 396 -32.37 -10.41 -0.79
C ASN A 396 -33.03 -9.03 -0.76
N THR A 397 -32.24 -7.97 -0.57
CA THR A 397 -32.75 -6.62 -0.34
C THR A 397 -32.03 -5.59 -1.20
N THR A 398 -32.78 -4.90 -2.05
CA THR A 398 -32.27 -3.84 -2.91
C THR A 398 -32.99 -2.52 -2.64
N TYR A 399 -32.31 -1.41 -2.89
CA TYR A 399 -32.90 -0.08 -3.02
C TYR A 399 -32.53 0.49 -4.39
N ASN A 400 -33.55 0.83 -5.19
CA ASN A 400 -33.42 1.39 -6.55
C ASN A 400 -32.57 0.56 -7.54
N TYR A 401 -32.30 -0.69 -7.21
CA TYR A 401 -31.51 -1.60 -8.03
C TYR A 401 -32.33 -2.82 -8.47
N ASN A 402 -32.21 -3.17 -9.74
CA ASN A 402 -32.73 -4.41 -10.30
C ASN A 402 -31.72 -5.01 -11.29
N ASP A 403 -31.51 -6.32 -11.22
CA ASP A 403 -30.89 -7.06 -12.31
C ASP A 403 -31.77 -6.99 -13.56
N THR A 404 -31.14 -7.10 -14.72
CA THR A 404 -31.80 -7.00 -16.02
C THR A 404 -32.98 -7.98 -16.14
N GLY A 405 -34.19 -7.44 -16.31
CA GLY A 405 -35.41 -8.24 -16.48
C GLY A 405 -36.01 -8.80 -15.19
N THR A 406 -35.53 -8.40 -14.01
CA THR A 406 -36.02 -8.86 -12.71
C THR A 406 -36.51 -7.72 -11.81
N THR A 407 -37.06 -8.06 -10.64
CA THR A 407 -37.23 -7.11 -9.52
C THR A 407 -36.28 -7.53 -8.41
N GLY A 408 -35.33 -6.66 -8.05
CA GLY A 408 -34.21 -6.99 -7.16
C GLY A 408 -33.12 -7.76 -7.88
N CYS A 409 -32.47 -8.69 -7.18
CA CYS A 409 -31.47 -9.58 -7.78
C CYS A 409 -32.09 -10.82 -8.43
N THR A 410 -31.37 -11.41 -9.38
CA THR A 410 -31.72 -12.67 -10.05
C THR A 410 -31.82 -13.83 -9.07
N TYR A 411 -30.87 -13.91 -8.13
CA TYR A 411 -30.80 -14.98 -7.12
C TYR A 411 -31.00 -14.43 -5.71
N SER A 412 -31.51 -15.28 -4.80
CA SER A 412 -31.71 -14.94 -3.39
C SER A 412 -30.63 -15.55 -2.49
N CYS A 413 -30.28 -14.87 -1.40
CA CYS A 413 -29.22 -15.27 -0.48
C CYS A 413 -29.51 -16.53 0.34
N GLY A 414 -30.78 -16.90 0.43
CA GLY A 414 -31.31 -18.03 1.21
C GLY A 414 -31.55 -19.30 0.42
N GLY A 415 -31.19 -19.35 -0.87
CA GLY A 415 -31.16 -20.61 -1.59
C GLY A 415 -30.02 -21.48 -1.08
N ALA A 416 -30.32 -22.55 -0.35
CA ALA A 416 -29.61 -23.79 -0.68
C ALA A 416 -29.73 -23.96 -2.20
N PRO A 417 -28.70 -24.42 -2.93
CA PRO A 417 -28.87 -24.71 -4.34
C PRO A 417 -30.15 -25.54 -4.46
N SER A 418 -31.13 -25.03 -5.21
CA SER A 418 -32.30 -25.78 -5.60
C SER A 418 -31.81 -26.98 -6.38
N LEU A 419 -31.70 -28.08 -5.64
CA LEU A 419 -31.30 -29.38 -6.14
C LEU A 419 -32.50 -29.88 -6.95
N CYS A 420 -32.30 -30.02 -8.24
CA CYS A 420 -33.29 -30.63 -9.10
C CYS A 420 -32.79 -32.02 -9.45
N GLU A 421 -33.47 -33.03 -8.93
CA GLU A 421 -33.23 -34.42 -9.32
C GLU A 421 -33.89 -34.68 -10.67
N CYS A 422 -33.18 -35.43 -11.51
CA CYS A 422 -33.71 -35.93 -12.76
C CYS A 422 -33.32 -37.39 -12.95
N ASP A 423 -34.22 -38.15 -13.57
CA ASP A 423 -34.14 -39.61 -13.74
C ASP A 423 -34.19 -40.03 -15.22
N SER A 424 -34.29 -39.07 -16.14
CA SER A 424 -34.35 -39.28 -17.59
C SER A 424 -33.76 -38.11 -18.35
N CYS A 425 -33.38 -38.32 -19.61
CA CYS A 425 -32.88 -37.22 -20.45
C CYS A 425 -33.90 -36.07 -20.57
N GLU A 426 -35.20 -36.37 -20.57
CA GLU A 426 -36.27 -35.37 -20.65
C GLU A 426 -36.37 -34.55 -19.35
N SER A 427 -36.39 -35.21 -18.18
CA SER A 427 -36.44 -34.53 -16.88
C SER A 427 -35.15 -33.74 -16.59
N CYS A 428 -33.98 -34.23 -17.01
CA CYS A 428 -32.72 -33.48 -16.88
C CYS A 428 -32.69 -32.26 -17.79
N THR A 429 -33.19 -32.38 -19.02
CA THR A 429 -33.27 -31.25 -19.96
C THR A 429 -34.25 -30.19 -19.45
N ALA A 430 -35.37 -30.59 -18.86
CA ALA A 430 -36.30 -29.66 -18.23
C ALA A 430 -35.66 -28.96 -17.02
N ALA A 431 -35.00 -29.71 -16.12
CA ALA A 431 -34.33 -29.17 -14.94
C ALA A 431 -33.17 -28.23 -15.29
N LEU A 432 -32.39 -28.53 -16.34
CA LEU A 432 -31.31 -27.65 -16.82
C LEU A 432 -31.82 -26.34 -17.44
N ASN A 433 -33.08 -26.30 -17.88
CA ASN A 433 -33.72 -25.11 -18.46
C ASN A 433 -34.66 -24.39 -17.47
N ASP A 434 -34.78 -24.90 -16.24
CA ASP A 434 -35.60 -24.29 -15.19
C ASP A 434 -34.74 -23.29 -14.40
N SER A 435 -35.08 -22.00 -14.50
CA SER A 435 -34.40 -20.92 -13.78
C SER A 435 -34.52 -21.02 -12.26
N SER A 436 -35.40 -21.88 -11.76
CA SER A 436 -35.52 -22.19 -10.34
C SER A 436 -34.57 -23.31 -9.89
N CYS A 437 -33.87 -24.01 -10.79
CA CYS A 437 -32.87 -25.05 -10.48
C CYS A 437 -31.44 -24.49 -10.51
N SER A 438 -30.65 -24.73 -9.48
CA SER A 438 -29.26 -24.22 -9.40
C SER A 438 -28.21 -25.33 -9.39
N VAL A 439 -28.59 -26.59 -9.10
CA VAL A 439 -27.76 -27.76 -9.42
C VAL A 439 -28.69 -28.92 -9.82
N VAL A 440 -28.37 -29.59 -10.94
CA VAL A 440 -29.13 -30.76 -11.42
C VAL A 440 -28.34 -32.04 -11.12
N TYR A 441 -28.99 -33.00 -10.45
CA TYR A 441 -28.41 -34.31 -10.11
C TYR A 441 -29.14 -35.43 -10.83
N LEU A 442 -28.36 -36.44 -11.24
CA LEU A 442 -28.82 -37.67 -11.87
C LEU A 442 -29.07 -38.77 -10.82
#